data_AF-A0A1Q8CNF0-F1
#
_entry.id   AF-A0A1Q8CNF0-F1
#
_cell.length_a   1.000
_cell.length_b   1.000
_cell.length_c   1.000
_cell.angle_alpha   90.00
_cell.angle_beta   90.00
_cell.angle_gamma   90.00
#
_symmetry.space_group_name_H-M   'P 1'
#
loop_
_entity.id
_entity.type
_entity.pdbx_description
1 polymer ?
#
loop_
_entity_poly.entity_id
_entity_poly.type
_entity_poly.pdbx_seq_one_letter_code
_entity_poly.pdbx_strand_id
1 'polypeptide(L)'
;MSADPLHDLHDLLDTVLDVEAGLRDATLARRRSAIDNALEAALDPEAGLWTILPSEPRPRRRGLRGLAGFTAMAVHEPPAARLRLLAALEAGVARATREALHQWERWAAADPKTDVFRTDDEFYQYFAATCRPDLESVDRVGGLGRGYQRSLAHDLENVRGWVTLGNTRRAREVAWSIVRTREDLVHALADFSGVDLAELELESANLAGVRWSSTTVWPPGWAERIRERSVQVAPDLFEVREDPRVDEWVDQVP
;
A
#
# COMPACT_ATOMS: atom_id res chain seq x y z
N MET A 1 -71.69 35.45 19.44
CA MET A 1 -70.90 34.22 19.27
C MET A 1 -69.78 34.55 18.31
N SER A 2 -68.65 35.03 18.83
CA SER A 2 -67.46 35.33 18.03
C SER A 2 -66.58 34.08 18.12
N ALA A 3 -66.46 33.32 17.03
CA ALA A 3 -65.45 32.28 16.94
C ALA A 3 -64.06 32.96 17.03
N ASP A 4 -63.18 32.37 17.83
CA ASP A 4 -61.83 32.88 18.03
C ASP A 4 -61.01 32.60 16.76
N PRO A 5 -60.58 33.64 16.00
CA PRO A 5 -59.86 33.45 14.74
C PRO A 5 -58.52 32.73 14.90
N LEU A 6 -58.00 32.62 16.13
CA LEU A 6 -56.82 31.80 16.43
C LEU A 6 -57.13 30.29 16.40
N HIS A 7 -58.36 29.89 16.70
CA HIS A 7 -58.78 28.49 16.66
C HIS A 7 -58.91 28.00 15.21
N ASP A 8 -59.52 28.81 14.34
CA ASP A 8 -59.67 28.49 12.92
C ASP A 8 -58.31 28.42 12.19
N LEU A 9 -57.33 29.24 12.60
CA LEU A 9 -55.97 29.17 12.06
C LEU A 9 -55.25 27.89 12.52
N HIS A 10 -55.50 27.45 13.75
CA HIS A 10 -54.90 26.22 14.28
C HIS A 10 -55.46 24.99 13.54
N ASP A 11 -56.77 24.93 13.33
CA ASP A 11 -57.42 23.83 12.59
C ASP A 11 -56.97 23.79 11.12
N LEU A 12 -56.77 24.94 10.49
CA LEU A 12 -56.29 25.03 9.11
C LEU A 12 -54.81 24.64 8.98
N LEU A 13 -53.98 24.99 9.97
CA LEU A 13 -52.59 24.54 10.03
C LEU A 13 -52.49 23.03 10.27
N ASP A 14 -53.31 22.45 11.16
CA ASP A 14 -53.37 20.99 11.36
C ASP A 14 -53.87 20.25 10.12
N THR A 15 -54.74 20.88 9.32
CA THR A 15 -55.27 20.27 8.08
C THR A 15 -54.27 20.36 6.91
N VAL A 16 -53.53 21.47 6.79
CA VAL A 16 -52.58 21.69 5.67
C VAL A 16 -51.22 21.07 5.95
N LEU A 17 -50.78 21.11 7.21
CA LEU A 17 -49.54 20.51 7.66
C LEU A 17 -49.90 19.30 8.52
N ASP A 18 -50.07 18.15 7.87
CA ASP A 18 -50.09 16.87 8.58
C ASP A 18 -48.66 16.60 9.10
N VAL A 19 -48.33 17.27 10.21
CA VAL A 19 -47.02 17.20 10.86
C VAL A 19 -46.75 15.75 11.31
N GLU A 20 -47.79 14.99 11.64
CA GLU A 20 -47.66 13.57 11.95
C GLU A 20 -47.25 12.74 10.72
N ALA A 21 -47.85 12.98 9.54
CA ALA A 21 -47.43 12.34 8.31
C ALA A 21 -46.01 12.74 7.91
N GLY A 22 -45.67 14.03 8.00
CA GLY A 22 -44.31 14.51 7.73
C GLY A 22 -43.27 13.91 8.68
N LEU A 23 -43.59 13.77 9.96
CA LEU A 23 -42.72 13.14 10.96
C LEU A 23 -42.62 11.62 10.73
N ARG A 24 -43.70 10.95 10.32
CA ARG A 24 -43.66 9.54 9.91
C ARG A 24 -42.78 9.34 8.70
N ASP A 25 -42.84 10.18 7.69
CA ASP A 25 -41.98 10.09 6.50
C ASP A 25 -40.50 10.35 6.82
N ALA A 26 -40.20 11.37 7.65
CA ALA A 26 -38.84 11.63 8.09
C ALA A 26 -38.25 10.49 8.93
N THR A 27 -39.07 9.88 9.80
CA THR A 27 -38.66 8.72 10.60
C THR A 27 -38.56 7.44 9.78
N LEU A 28 -39.36 7.28 8.73
CA LEU A 28 -39.25 6.18 7.76
C LEU A 28 -37.94 6.26 6.97
N ALA A 29 -37.55 7.43 6.48
CA ALA A 29 -36.26 7.60 5.78
C ALA A 29 -35.07 7.22 6.69
N ARG A 30 -35.08 7.68 7.95
CA ARG A 30 -34.05 7.35 8.93
C ARG A 30 -34.04 5.87 9.31
N ARG A 31 -35.21 5.25 9.48
CA ARG A 31 -35.33 3.82 9.75
C ARG A 31 -34.91 2.98 8.56
N ARG A 32 -35.21 3.41 7.33
CA ARG A 32 -34.75 2.75 6.11
C ARG A 32 -33.23 2.73 6.02
N SER A 33 -32.55 3.85 6.23
CA SER A 33 -31.08 3.86 6.26
C SER A 33 -30.50 3.00 7.39
N ALA A 34 -31.15 2.95 8.56
CA ALA A 34 -30.71 2.07 9.64
C ALA A 34 -30.89 0.57 9.30
N ILE A 35 -31.98 0.22 8.62
CA ILE A 35 -32.24 -1.15 8.15
C ILE A 35 -31.29 -1.53 7.02
N ASP A 36 -31.03 -0.64 6.06
CA ASP A 36 -30.08 -0.87 4.97
C ASP A 36 -28.66 -1.12 5.53
N ASN A 37 -28.22 -0.30 6.49
CA ASN A 37 -26.92 -0.51 7.16
C ASN A 37 -26.90 -1.81 8.00
N ALA A 38 -28.00 -2.14 8.69
CA ALA A 38 -28.08 -3.37 9.47
C ALA A 38 -28.12 -4.61 8.56
N LEU A 39 -28.76 -4.52 7.39
CA LEU A 39 -28.78 -5.58 6.38
C LEU A 39 -27.43 -5.73 5.71
N GLU A 40 -26.72 -4.65 5.38
CA GLU A 40 -25.34 -4.70 4.84
C GLU A 40 -24.33 -5.26 5.86
N ALA A 41 -24.58 -5.03 7.17
CA ALA A 41 -23.76 -5.60 8.23
C ALA A 41 -24.08 -7.07 8.54
N ALA A 42 -25.36 -7.47 8.45
CA ALA A 42 -25.83 -8.80 8.84
C ALA A 42 -25.84 -9.81 7.67
N LEU A 43 -26.16 -9.33 6.48
CA LEU A 43 -26.01 -10.06 5.24
C LEU A 43 -24.71 -9.56 4.64
N ASP A 44 -23.77 -10.47 4.43
CA ASP A 44 -22.70 -10.22 3.48
C ASP A 44 -23.27 -10.64 2.11
N PRO A 45 -23.94 -9.73 1.35
CA PRO A 45 -24.57 -10.09 0.09
C PRO A 45 -23.53 -10.61 -0.89
N GLU A 46 -22.26 -10.17 -0.79
CA GLU A 46 -21.18 -10.74 -1.58
C GLU A 46 -20.97 -12.21 -1.20
N ALA A 47 -20.80 -12.55 0.08
CA ALA A 47 -20.65 -13.95 0.52
C ALA A 47 -21.86 -14.83 0.14
N GLY A 48 -23.07 -14.27 0.20
CA GLY A 48 -24.29 -14.93 -0.27
C GLY A 48 -24.30 -15.18 -1.78
N LEU A 49 -23.97 -14.17 -2.59
CA LEU A 49 -23.83 -14.28 -4.04
C LEU A 49 -22.72 -15.27 -4.44
N TRP A 50 -21.61 -15.33 -3.69
CA TRP A 50 -20.53 -16.31 -3.88
C TRP A 50 -20.96 -17.76 -3.65
N THR A 51 -22.06 -17.98 -2.93
CA THR A 51 -22.61 -19.31 -2.68
C THR A 51 -23.54 -19.77 -3.82
N ILE A 52 -24.16 -18.83 -4.53
CA ILE A 52 -25.16 -19.09 -5.57
C ILE A 52 -24.53 -19.11 -6.97
N LEU A 53 -23.55 -18.25 -7.22
CA LEU A 53 -22.82 -18.28 -8.48
C LEU A 53 -21.95 -19.55 -8.51
N PRO A 54 -21.99 -20.38 -9.58
CA PRO A 54 -21.03 -21.45 -9.76
C PRO A 54 -19.66 -20.80 -9.63
N SER A 55 -18.82 -21.30 -8.73
CA SER A 55 -17.52 -20.68 -8.45
C SER A 55 -16.82 -20.42 -9.77
N GLU A 56 -16.87 -19.18 -10.25
CA GLU A 56 -16.03 -18.72 -11.34
C GLU A 56 -14.61 -19.14 -11.00
N PRO A 57 -13.77 -19.47 -11.99
CA PRO A 57 -12.43 -19.94 -11.75
C PRO A 57 -11.71 -18.93 -10.85
N ARG A 58 -11.72 -19.20 -9.54
CA ARG A 58 -11.05 -18.40 -8.54
C ARG A 58 -9.62 -18.30 -9.07
N PRO A 59 -9.04 -17.09 -9.26
CA PRO A 59 -7.65 -16.98 -9.64
C PRO A 59 -6.89 -17.93 -8.72
N ARG A 60 -6.29 -18.95 -9.34
CA ARG A 60 -5.93 -20.19 -8.64
C ARG A 60 -5.14 -19.79 -7.40
N ARG A 61 -5.64 -20.17 -6.21
CA ARG A 61 -4.90 -20.10 -4.93
C ARG A 61 -3.70 -21.07 -4.95
N ARG A 62 -2.88 -21.03 -5.99
CA ARG A 62 -1.59 -21.72 -6.06
C ARG A 62 -0.69 -20.89 -5.15
N GLY A 63 -0.62 -21.34 -3.90
CA GLY A 63 -0.24 -20.63 -2.69
C GLY A 63 0.72 -19.47 -2.88
N LEU A 64 0.35 -18.30 -2.33
CA LEU A 64 1.19 -17.18 -1.88
C LEU A 64 2.69 -17.26 -2.26
N ARG A 65 2.98 -17.36 -3.55
CA ARG A 65 4.28 -17.15 -4.19
C ARG A 65 4.30 -15.79 -4.89
N GLY A 66 3.47 -14.86 -4.42
CA GLY A 66 3.58 -13.44 -4.74
C GLY A 66 4.83 -12.84 -4.09
N LEU A 67 4.84 -11.51 -3.95
CA LEU A 67 6.00 -10.79 -3.39
C LEU A 67 6.45 -11.31 -2.01
N ALA A 68 5.54 -11.85 -1.20
CA ALA A 68 5.85 -12.32 0.15
C ALA A 68 6.75 -13.56 0.12
N GLY A 69 6.47 -14.49 -0.80
CA GLY A 69 7.32 -15.66 -1.01
C GLY A 69 8.69 -15.28 -1.58
N PHE A 70 8.73 -14.27 -2.45
CA PHE A 70 9.99 -13.73 -2.97
C PHE A 70 10.85 -13.10 -1.87
N THR A 71 10.23 -12.35 -0.95
CA THR A 71 10.92 -11.71 0.19
C THR A 71 11.68 -12.72 1.05
N ALA A 72 11.04 -13.84 1.39
CA ALA A 72 11.68 -14.91 2.13
C ALA A 72 12.88 -15.51 1.39
N MET A 73 12.80 -15.63 0.05
CA MET A 73 13.92 -16.12 -0.75
C MET A 73 15.07 -15.12 -0.82
N ALA A 74 14.76 -13.84 -1.01
CA ALA A 74 15.75 -12.79 -1.23
C ALA A 74 16.68 -12.56 -0.02
N VAL A 75 16.22 -12.85 1.20
CA VAL A 75 17.04 -12.78 2.43
C VAL A 75 18.20 -13.76 2.42
N HIS A 76 18.02 -14.92 1.77
CA HIS A 76 19.03 -15.98 1.71
C HIS A 76 20.05 -15.81 0.58
N GLU A 77 19.93 -14.75 -0.20
CA GLU A 77 20.85 -14.47 -1.29
C GLU A 77 22.18 -13.91 -0.76
N PRO A 78 23.29 -14.10 -1.51
CA PRO A 78 24.57 -13.54 -1.14
C PRO A 78 24.49 -12.02 -0.93
N PRO A 79 25.24 -11.45 0.03
CA PRO A 79 25.16 -10.03 0.37
C PRO A 79 25.32 -9.08 -0.84
N ALA A 80 26.24 -9.39 -1.76
CA ALA A 80 26.42 -8.63 -3.00
C ALA A 80 25.16 -8.60 -3.88
N ALA A 81 24.44 -9.72 -3.96
CA ALA A 81 23.20 -9.79 -4.74
C ALA A 81 22.08 -8.97 -4.08
N ARG A 82 22.00 -9.02 -2.74
CA ARG A 82 21.06 -8.23 -1.96
C ARG A 82 21.29 -6.72 -2.11
N LEU A 83 22.54 -6.26 -2.03
CA LEU A 83 22.88 -4.83 -2.23
C LEU A 83 22.52 -4.33 -3.63
N ARG A 84 22.77 -5.13 -4.68
CA ARG A 84 22.37 -4.78 -6.05
C ARG A 84 20.85 -4.69 -6.19
N LEU A 85 20.11 -5.61 -5.56
CA LEU A 85 18.65 -5.59 -5.59
C LEU A 85 18.09 -4.41 -4.80
N LEU A 86 18.66 -4.10 -3.63
CA LEU A 86 18.29 -2.93 -2.83
C LEU A 86 18.48 -1.64 -3.64
N ALA A 87 19.66 -1.44 -4.24
CA ALA A 87 19.94 -0.28 -5.09
C ALA A 87 18.95 -0.15 -6.26
N ALA A 88 18.56 -1.26 -6.89
CA ALA A 88 17.57 -1.26 -7.97
C ALA A 88 16.15 -0.89 -7.49
N LEU A 89 15.76 -1.29 -6.28
CA LEU A 89 14.45 -0.99 -5.68
C LEU A 89 14.37 0.46 -5.16
N GLU A 90 15.47 0.99 -4.61
CA GLU A 90 15.57 2.36 -4.12
C GLU A 90 15.52 3.39 -5.25
N ALA A 91 16.27 3.15 -6.33
CA ALA A 91 16.27 4.02 -7.52
C ALA A 91 14.89 4.12 -8.20
N GLY A 92 14.02 3.14 -7.94
CA GLY A 92 12.73 3.02 -8.59
C GLY A 92 11.60 3.78 -7.87
N VAL A 93 11.24 3.37 -6.65
CA VAL A 93 9.79 3.31 -6.37
C VAL A 93 9.37 3.55 -4.90
N ALA A 94 10.26 3.85 -3.93
CA ALA A 94 9.82 4.06 -2.54
C ALA A 94 8.93 5.31 -2.34
N ARG A 95 9.26 6.43 -2.98
CA ARG A 95 8.49 7.68 -2.88
C ARG A 95 7.20 7.61 -3.71
N ALA A 96 7.31 7.15 -4.96
CA ALA A 96 6.20 7.14 -5.90
C ALA A 96 5.05 6.23 -5.45
N THR A 97 5.34 5.02 -4.93
CA THR A 97 4.29 4.10 -4.44
C THR A 97 3.56 4.66 -3.22
N ARG A 98 4.29 5.27 -2.29
CA ARG A 98 3.71 5.85 -1.07
C ARG A 98 2.88 7.09 -1.40
N GLU A 99 3.36 7.94 -2.30
CA GLU A 99 2.59 9.07 -2.83
C GLU A 99 1.33 8.61 -3.55
N ALA A 100 1.42 7.59 -4.41
CA ALA A 100 0.29 7.05 -5.13
C ALA A 100 -0.82 6.55 -4.19
N LEU A 101 -0.42 5.90 -3.09
CA LEU A 101 -1.35 5.40 -2.09
C LEU A 101 -1.94 6.49 -1.20
N HIS A 102 -1.14 7.44 -0.73
CA HIS A 102 -1.66 8.59 0.02
C HIS A 102 -2.53 9.50 -0.83
N GLN A 103 -2.25 9.60 -2.12
CA GLN A 103 -3.12 10.30 -3.05
C GLN A 103 -4.48 9.60 -3.12
N TRP A 104 -4.50 8.28 -3.23
CA TRP A 104 -5.74 7.50 -3.19
C TRP A 104 -6.47 7.56 -1.83
N GLU A 105 -5.78 7.55 -0.68
CA GLU A 105 -6.43 7.69 0.64
C GLU A 105 -7.09 9.06 0.80
N ARG A 106 -6.38 10.12 0.41
CA ARG A 106 -6.92 11.49 0.39
C ARG A 106 -8.14 11.58 -0.52
N TRP A 107 -8.18 10.83 -1.61
CA TRP A 107 -9.29 10.82 -2.54
C TRP A 107 -10.49 10.02 -2.03
N ALA A 108 -10.27 8.82 -1.49
CA ALA A 108 -11.31 8.00 -0.87
C ALA A 108 -11.97 8.71 0.34
N ALA A 109 -11.24 9.58 1.02
CA ALA A 109 -11.77 10.40 2.11
C ALA A 109 -12.53 11.66 1.64
N ALA A 110 -12.28 12.15 0.42
CA ALA A 110 -12.83 13.41 -0.07
C ALA A 110 -14.30 13.31 -0.47
N ASP A 111 -14.79 12.15 -0.92
CA ASP A 111 -16.21 11.91 -1.12
C ASP A 111 -16.55 10.41 -1.25
N PRO A 112 -17.33 9.82 -0.31
CA PRO A 112 -17.79 8.44 -0.43
C PRO A 112 -18.78 8.19 -1.58
N LYS A 113 -19.37 9.25 -2.14
CA LYS A 113 -20.40 9.18 -3.19
C LYS A 113 -19.91 9.62 -4.55
N THR A 114 -18.75 10.29 -4.62
CA THR A 114 -18.21 10.74 -5.91
C THR A 114 -17.28 9.66 -6.45
N ASP A 115 -17.73 9.10 -7.56
CA ASP A 115 -17.02 8.24 -8.49
C ASP A 115 -15.91 9.07 -9.17
N VAL A 116 -14.83 9.37 -8.42
CA VAL A 116 -13.80 10.35 -8.84
C VAL A 116 -12.74 9.74 -9.76
N PHE A 117 -12.63 8.40 -9.82
CA PHE A 117 -12.13 7.80 -11.04
C PHE A 117 -13.30 7.73 -12.01
N ARG A 118 -13.12 8.24 -13.22
CA ARG A 118 -14.17 8.14 -14.23
C ARG A 118 -14.49 6.67 -14.54
N THR A 119 -13.52 5.79 -14.28
CA THR A 119 -13.62 4.32 -14.25
C THR A 119 -12.50 3.73 -13.37
N ASP A 120 -12.81 2.60 -12.74
CA ASP A 120 -11.90 1.62 -12.13
C ASP A 120 -10.54 1.39 -12.86
N ASP A 121 -10.49 1.62 -14.18
CA ASP A 121 -9.30 1.50 -15.03
C ASP A 121 -8.25 2.60 -14.78
N GLU A 122 -8.63 3.84 -14.48
CA GLU A 122 -7.68 4.95 -14.24
C GLU A 122 -6.80 4.72 -13.00
N PHE A 123 -7.37 4.13 -11.94
CA PHE A 123 -6.64 3.70 -10.75
C PHE A 123 -5.59 2.65 -11.09
N TYR A 124 -6.00 1.61 -11.81
CA TYR A 124 -5.10 0.53 -12.20
C TYR A 124 -3.95 1.08 -13.04
N GLN A 125 -4.22 1.96 -14.01
CA GLN A 125 -3.18 2.56 -14.85
C GLN A 125 -2.20 3.38 -14.03
N TYR A 126 -2.67 4.20 -13.08
CA TYR A 126 -1.82 5.01 -12.23
C TYR A 126 -0.97 4.15 -11.26
N PHE A 127 -1.58 3.17 -10.59
CA PHE A 127 -0.87 2.25 -9.69
C PHE A 127 0.14 1.39 -10.46
N ALA A 128 -0.26 0.80 -11.59
CA ALA A 128 0.62 0.01 -12.45
C ALA A 128 1.75 0.85 -13.05
N ALA A 129 1.49 2.10 -13.45
CA ALA A 129 2.52 3.03 -13.90
C ALA A 129 3.52 3.35 -12.79
N THR A 130 3.06 3.45 -11.54
CA THR A 130 3.92 3.67 -10.37
C THR A 130 4.80 2.45 -10.06
N CYS A 131 4.29 1.23 -10.31
CA CYS A 131 5.04 -0.01 -10.14
C CYS A 131 5.91 -0.40 -11.36
N ARG A 132 5.79 0.30 -12.50
CA ARG A 132 6.52 -0.05 -13.73
C ARG A 132 8.03 0.23 -13.67
N PRO A 133 8.53 1.34 -13.11
CA PRO A 133 9.96 1.60 -12.99
C PRO A 133 10.70 0.49 -12.22
N ASP A 134 10.02 -0.10 -11.24
CA ASP A 134 10.47 -1.26 -10.46
C ASP A 134 10.73 -2.49 -11.34
N LEU A 135 9.94 -2.69 -12.40
CA LEU A 135 10.16 -3.80 -13.31
C LEU A 135 11.43 -3.56 -14.13
N GLU A 136 11.62 -2.37 -14.67
CA GLU A 136 12.73 -2.07 -15.58
C GLU A 136 14.10 -1.98 -14.87
N SER A 137 14.14 -1.48 -13.63
CA SER A 137 15.38 -1.42 -12.85
C SER A 137 15.86 -2.80 -12.42
N VAL A 138 14.92 -3.64 -12.02
CA VAL A 138 15.20 -4.95 -11.41
C VAL A 138 15.59 -6.01 -12.44
N ASP A 139 15.18 -5.90 -13.71
CA ASP A 139 15.60 -6.83 -14.79
C ASP A 139 17.14 -6.89 -14.93
N ARG A 140 17.81 -5.76 -14.69
CA ARG A 140 19.27 -5.64 -14.75
C ARG A 140 19.99 -6.44 -13.65
N VAL A 141 19.29 -6.84 -12.59
CA VAL A 141 19.83 -7.60 -11.45
C VAL A 141 19.78 -9.13 -11.71
N GLY A 142 19.32 -9.57 -12.89
CA GLY A 142 19.40 -10.97 -13.31
C GLY A 142 18.30 -11.87 -12.73
N GLY A 143 18.68 -13.06 -12.25
CA GLY A 143 17.71 -14.12 -11.90
C GLY A 143 16.71 -13.74 -10.80
N LEU A 144 17.20 -13.09 -9.74
CA LEU A 144 16.37 -12.57 -8.66
C LEU A 144 15.40 -11.51 -9.14
N GLY A 145 15.88 -10.64 -10.02
CA GLY A 145 15.06 -9.57 -10.52
C GLY A 145 13.86 -10.06 -11.32
N ARG A 146 14.07 -11.04 -12.19
CA ARG A 146 12.98 -11.73 -12.89
C ARG A 146 12.02 -12.49 -11.96
N GLY A 147 12.49 -12.90 -10.78
CA GLY A 147 11.65 -13.45 -9.73
C GLY A 147 10.68 -12.40 -9.19
N TYR A 148 11.22 -11.28 -8.71
CA TYR A 148 10.45 -10.14 -8.22
C TYR A 148 9.45 -9.63 -9.24
N GLN A 149 9.90 -9.38 -10.48
CA GLN A 149 9.05 -8.88 -11.56
C GLN A 149 7.84 -9.78 -11.82
N ARG A 150 8.05 -11.10 -11.88
CA ARG A 150 6.96 -12.06 -12.12
C ARG A 150 5.96 -12.06 -10.97
N SER A 151 6.44 -12.00 -9.73
CA SER A 151 5.58 -11.92 -8.54
C SER A 151 4.78 -10.61 -8.51
N LEU A 152 5.43 -9.47 -8.76
CA LEU A 152 4.77 -8.16 -8.82
C LEU A 152 3.76 -8.08 -9.96
N ALA A 153 4.12 -8.52 -11.17
CA ALA A 153 3.20 -8.53 -12.31
C ALA A 153 1.97 -9.41 -12.05
N HIS A 154 2.15 -10.55 -11.37
CA HIS A 154 1.05 -11.40 -10.97
C HIS A 154 0.12 -10.71 -9.96
N ASP A 155 0.68 -10.06 -8.95
CA ASP A 155 -0.10 -9.36 -7.93
C ASP A 155 -0.83 -8.13 -8.53
N LEU A 156 -0.22 -7.42 -9.48
CA LEU A 156 -0.85 -6.34 -10.24
C LEU A 156 -2.02 -6.85 -11.11
N GLU A 157 -1.85 -7.97 -11.82
CA GLU A 157 -2.94 -8.56 -12.60
C GLU A 157 -4.10 -8.99 -11.69
N ASN A 158 -3.81 -9.47 -10.48
CA ASN A 158 -4.85 -9.74 -9.49
C ASN A 158 -5.61 -8.47 -9.08
N VAL A 159 -4.92 -7.35 -8.84
CA VAL A 159 -5.56 -6.05 -8.59
C VAL A 159 -6.48 -5.67 -9.75
N ARG A 160 -5.98 -5.76 -10.99
CA ARG A 160 -6.77 -5.47 -12.20
C ARG A 160 -8.03 -6.32 -12.30
N GLY A 161 -7.91 -7.62 -12.01
CA GLY A 161 -9.03 -8.55 -12.03
C GLY A 161 -10.13 -8.16 -11.03
N TRP A 162 -9.74 -7.81 -9.80
CA TRP A 162 -10.70 -7.38 -8.77
C TRP A 162 -11.40 -6.06 -9.11
N VAL A 163 -10.64 -5.10 -9.66
CA VAL A 163 -11.14 -3.83 -10.16
C VAL A 163 -12.16 -4.05 -11.29
N THR A 164 -11.84 -4.91 -12.27
CA THR A 164 -12.75 -5.22 -13.40
C THR A 164 -14.06 -5.87 -12.94
N LEU A 165 -14.03 -6.61 -11.83
CA LEU A 165 -15.19 -7.24 -11.22
C LEU A 165 -15.97 -6.30 -10.28
N GLY A 166 -15.57 -5.03 -10.15
CA GLY A 166 -16.18 -4.06 -9.23
C GLY A 166 -15.88 -4.33 -7.75
N ASN A 167 -14.98 -5.27 -7.42
CA ASN A 167 -14.61 -5.57 -6.04
C ASN A 167 -13.46 -4.67 -5.56
N THR A 168 -13.79 -3.39 -5.36
CA THR A 168 -12.82 -2.34 -5.01
C THR A 168 -12.18 -2.57 -3.65
N ARG A 169 -12.91 -3.14 -2.68
CA ARG A 169 -12.37 -3.54 -1.37
C ARG A 169 -11.24 -4.55 -1.51
N ARG A 170 -11.45 -5.60 -2.33
CA ARG A 170 -10.43 -6.63 -2.51
C ARG A 170 -9.23 -6.12 -3.30
N ALA A 171 -9.47 -5.30 -4.32
CA ALA A 171 -8.41 -4.60 -5.04
C ALA A 171 -7.54 -3.75 -4.08
N ARG A 172 -8.18 -2.99 -3.18
CA ARG A 172 -7.53 -2.22 -2.09
C ARG A 172 -6.66 -3.12 -1.23
N GLU A 173 -7.20 -4.22 -0.73
CA GLU A 173 -6.47 -5.15 0.15
C GLU A 173 -5.22 -5.71 -0.55
N VAL A 174 -5.32 -6.08 -1.84
CA VAL A 174 -4.17 -6.59 -2.60
C VAL A 174 -3.14 -5.47 -2.85
N ALA A 175 -3.56 -4.27 -3.25
CA ALA A 175 -2.67 -3.14 -3.45
C ALA A 175 -1.88 -2.80 -2.17
N TRP A 176 -2.55 -2.75 -1.00
CA TRP A 176 -1.89 -2.57 0.29
C TRP A 176 -0.91 -3.69 0.62
N SER A 177 -1.28 -4.94 0.29
CA SER A 177 -0.39 -6.07 0.48
C SER A 177 0.88 -5.92 -0.37
N ILE A 178 0.78 -5.47 -1.62
CA ILE A 178 1.94 -5.23 -2.50
C ILE A 178 2.88 -4.21 -1.85
N VAL A 179 2.34 -3.07 -1.38
CA VAL A 179 3.15 -2.00 -0.79
C VAL A 179 3.84 -2.44 0.48
N ARG A 180 3.09 -3.06 1.41
CA ARG A 180 3.66 -3.57 2.65
C ARG A 180 4.75 -4.60 2.39
N THR A 181 4.47 -5.56 1.51
CA THR A 181 5.42 -6.62 1.18
C THR A 181 6.69 -6.05 0.54
N ARG A 182 6.56 -4.97 -0.24
CA ARG A 182 7.70 -4.28 -0.83
C ARG A 182 8.53 -3.55 0.22
N GLU A 183 7.89 -2.89 1.18
CA GLU A 183 8.60 -2.29 2.33
C GLU A 183 9.31 -3.36 3.15
N ASP A 184 8.65 -4.49 3.42
CA ASP A 184 9.23 -5.65 4.09
C ASP A 184 10.43 -6.20 3.30
N LEU A 185 10.33 -6.28 1.97
CA LEU A 185 11.43 -6.70 1.10
C LEU A 185 12.63 -5.75 1.19
N VAL A 186 12.40 -4.44 1.10
CA VAL A 186 13.47 -3.45 1.22
C VAL A 186 14.16 -3.57 2.58
N HIS A 187 13.38 -3.66 3.67
CA HIS A 187 13.94 -3.86 5.01
C HIS A 187 14.72 -5.17 5.14
N ALA A 188 14.20 -6.26 4.59
CA ALA A 188 14.83 -7.56 4.64
C ALA A 188 16.12 -7.60 3.80
N LEU A 189 16.15 -6.89 2.67
CA LEU A 189 17.34 -6.75 1.83
C LEU A 189 18.39 -5.83 2.45
N ALA A 190 17.97 -4.83 3.21
CA ALA A 190 18.85 -3.88 3.90
C ALA A 190 19.41 -4.39 5.25
N ASP A 191 18.97 -5.55 5.74
CA ASP A 191 19.43 -6.08 7.04
C ASP A 191 20.67 -6.98 6.94
N PHE A 192 21.83 -6.43 7.24
CA PHE A 192 23.13 -7.11 7.25
C PHE A 192 23.65 -7.37 8.67
N SER A 193 22.76 -7.45 9.66
CA SER A 193 23.13 -7.81 11.03
C SER A 193 23.81 -9.19 11.09
N GLY A 194 25.02 -9.21 11.67
CA GLY A 194 25.85 -10.41 11.80
C GLY A 194 26.41 -10.98 10.49
N VAL A 195 26.26 -10.27 9.37
CA VAL A 195 26.78 -10.72 8.06
C VAL A 195 28.25 -10.34 7.92
N ASP A 196 29.03 -11.22 7.30
CA ASP A 196 30.40 -10.91 6.89
C ASP A 196 30.41 -10.24 5.51
N LEU A 197 30.89 -8.99 5.47
CA LEU A 197 31.01 -8.16 4.28
C LEU A 197 32.49 -7.87 3.96
N ALA A 198 33.46 -8.52 4.60
CA ALA A 198 34.88 -8.17 4.52
C ALA A 198 35.46 -8.16 3.09
N GLU A 199 34.93 -9.00 2.22
CA GLU A 199 35.38 -9.17 0.83
C GLU A 199 34.59 -8.34 -0.19
N LEU A 200 33.61 -7.54 0.24
CA LEU A 200 32.77 -6.75 -0.66
C LEU A 200 33.39 -5.40 -0.98
N GLU A 201 33.33 -5.03 -2.26
CA GLU A 201 33.60 -3.67 -2.74
C GLU A 201 32.35 -2.82 -2.48
N LEU A 202 32.46 -1.82 -1.59
CA LEU A 202 31.35 -0.99 -1.14
C LEU A 202 31.44 0.47 -1.63
N GLU A 203 32.51 0.82 -2.35
CA GLU A 203 32.85 2.20 -2.76
C GLU A 203 31.75 2.89 -3.57
N SER A 204 30.91 2.12 -4.28
CA SER A 204 29.80 2.62 -5.08
C SER A 204 28.42 2.24 -4.54
N ALA A 205 28.36 1.53 -3.41
CA ALA A 205 27.10 1.07 -2.84
C ALA A 205 26.43 2.23 -2.08
N ASN A 206 25.16 2.49 -2.37
CA ASN A 206 24.33 3.27 -1.46
C ASN A 206 24.06 2.42 -0.22
N LEU A 207 24.62 2.83 0.92
CA LEU A 207 24.42 2.14 2.20
C LEU A 207 23.35 2.82 3.05
N ALA A 208 22.69 3.88 2.58
CA ALA A 208 21.59 4.48 3.31
C ALA A 208 20.51 3.45 3.63
N GLY A 209 20.00 3.46 4.86
CA GLY A 209 18.99 2.51 5.32
C GLY A 209 19.50 1.10 5.62
N VAL A 210 20.76 0.78 5.32
CA VAL A 210 21.39 -0.50 5.70
C VAL A 210 21.43 -0.63 7.22
N ARG A 211 20.92 -1.77 7.71
CA ARG A 211 20.96 -2.15 9.12
C ARG A 211 22.09 -3.14 9.38
N TRP A 212 22.74 -3.00 10.52
CA TRP A 212 23.88 -3.83 10.91
C TRP A 212 23.98 -3.94 12.43
N SER A 213 24.72 -4.92 12.92
CA SER A 213 24.97 -5.16 14.34
C SER A 213 26.47 -5.13 14.64
N SER A 214 26.88 -5.09 15.91
CA SER A 214 28.31 -5.13 16.26
C SER A 214 29.05 -6.38 15.77
N THR A 215 28.30 -7.45 15.44
CA THR A 215 28.81 -8.70 14.86
C THR A 215 28.96 -8.67 13.33
N THR A 216 28.45 -7.64 12.63
CA THR A 216 28.67 -7.45 11.20
C THR A 216 30.15 -7.14 10.93
N VAL A 217 30.77 -7.90 10.03
CA VAL A 217 32.17 -7.68 9.65
C VAL A 217 32.22 -6.79 8.42
N TRP A 218 32.90 -5.67 8.50
CA TRP A 218 33.04 -4.70 7.39
C TRP A 218 34.38 -4.86 6.67
N PRO A 219 34.49 -4.44 5.40
CA PRO A 219 35.79 -4.34 4.74
C PRO A 219 36.77 -3.45 5.53
N PRO A 220 38.09 -3.66 5.38
CA PRO A 220 39.10 -2.84 6.03
C PRO A 220 38.89 -1.34 5.77
N GLY A 221 38.92 -0.52 6.84
CA GLY A 221 38.71 0.94 6.74
C GLY A 221 37.24 1.39 6.69
N TRP A 222 36.27 0.49 6.53
CA TRP A 222 34.85 0.85 6.48
C TRP A 222 34.18 0.92 7.86
N ALA A 223 34.60 0.09 8.82
CA ALA A 223 33.90 -0.05 10.10
C ALA A 223 33.73 1.28 10.87
N GLU A 224 34.74 2.16 10.85
CA GLU A 224 34.67 3.48 11.50
C GLU A 224 33.73 4.43 10.77
N ARG A 225 33.88 4.53 9.44
CA ARG A 225 33.00 5.33 8.58
C ARG A 225 31.53 4.94 8.72
N ILE A 226 31.24 3.64 8.76
CA ILE A 226 29.88 3.14 8.95
C ILE A 226 29.35 3.52 10.34
N ARG A 227 30.15 3.36 11.40
CA ARG A 227 29.75 3.76 12.76
C ARG A 227 29.41 5.24 12.85
N GLU A 228 30.24 6.11 12.28
CA GLU A 228 30.02 7.56 12.28
C GLU A 228 28.71 7.97 11.59
N ARG A 229 28.34 7.25 10.53
CA ARG A 229 27.12 7.50 9.74
C ARG A 229 25.90 6.75 10.24
N SER A 230 26.02 5.97 11.32
CA SER A 230 24.93 5.14 11.80
C SER A 230 24.26 5.72 13.03
N VAL A 231 22.95 5.51 13.13
CA VAL A 231 22.19 5.74 14.36
C VAL A 231 21.75 4.41 14.94
N GLN A 232 21.83 4.28 16.25
CA GLN A 232 21.29 3.10 16.93
C GLN A 232 19.76 3.15 16.91
N VAL A 233 19.12 2.12 16.35
CA VAL A 233 17.65 2.00 16.27
C VAL A 233 17.09 1.00 17.28
N ALA A 234 17.91 0.04 17.71
CA ALA A 234 17.60 -0.88 18.81
C ALA A 234 18.91 -1.34 19.51
N PRO A 235 18.85 -2.04 20.66
CA PRO A 235 20.05 -2.61 21.28
C PRO A 235 20.84 -3.48 20.29
N ASP A 236 22.11 -3.14 20.06
CA ASP A 236 23.00 -3.77 19.08
C ASP A 236 22.50 -3.76 17.61
N LEU A 237 21.57 -2.86 17.27
CA LEU A 237 21.10 -2.67 15.89
C LEU A 237 21.23 -1.21 15.49
N PHE A 238 22.00 -1.00 14.44
CA PHE A 238 22.35 0.31 13.91
C PHE A 238 21.85 0.43 12.48
N GLU A 239 21.44 1.63 12.08
CA GLU A 239 20.98 1.94 10.74
C GLU A 239 21.83 3.08 10.17
N VAL A 240 22.42 2.86 9.01
CA VAL A 240 23.20 3.88 8.29
C VAL A 240 22.25 4.97 7.79
N ARG A 241 22.52 6.22 8.13
CA ARG A 241 21.79 7.37 7.61
C ARG A 241 22.50 7.92 6.36
N GLU A 242 21.73 8.52 5.46
CA GLU A 242 22.30 9.37 4.42
C GLU A 242 23.16 10.43 5.11
N ASP A 243 24.40 10.58 4.64
CA ASP A 243 25.22 11.67 5.08
C ASP A 243 24.86 12.85 4.18
N PRO A 244 24.20 13.89 4.72
CA PRO A 244 23.76 15.04 3.93
C PRO A 244 24.94 15.78 3.29
N ARG A 245 26.18 15.47 3.65
CA ARG A 245 27.40 16.09 3.12
C ARG A 245 27.94 15.43 1.86
N VAL A 246 27.43 14.27 1.42
CA VAL A 246 27.95 13.61 0.21
C VAL A 246 27.71 14.43 -1.05
N ASP A 247 26.66 15.27 -1.07
CA ASP A 247 26.44 16.24 -2.16
C ASP A 247 27.53 17.34 -2.20
N GLU A 248 28.20 17.67 -1.08
CA GLU A 248 29.26 18.70 -1.05
C GLU A 248 30.64 18.20 -1.52
N TRP A 249 30.85 16.88 -1.62
CA TRP A 249 32.15 16.30 -1.97
C TRP A 249 32.31 15.99 -3.46
N VAL A 250 31.20 15.90 -4.21
CA VAL A 250 31.23 15.72 -5.67
C VAL A 250 31.76 16.99 -6.37
N ASP A 251 31.62 18.16 -5.74
CA ASP A 251 32.11 19.44 -6.27
C ASP A 251 33.60 19.73 -5.96
N GLN A 252 34.29 18.88 -5.19
CA GLN A 252 35.69 19.10 -4.81
C GLN A 252 36.70 18.14 -5.46
N VAL A 253 36.28 17.34 -6.44
CA VAL A 253 37.20 16.58 -7.29
C VAL A 253 37.44 17.37 -8.59
N PRO A 254 38.64 17.96 -8.80
CA PRO A 254 38.96 18.71 -10.02
C PRO A 254 39.06 17.84 -11.28
#